data_AF-H8L0H3-F1
#
_entry.id   AF-H8L0H3-F1
#
_cell.length_a   1.000
_cell.length_b   1.000
_cell.length_c   1.000
_cell.angle_alpha   90.00
_cell.angle_beta   90.00
_cell.angle_gamma   90.00
#
_symmetry.space_group_name_H-M   'P 1'
#
loop_
_entity.id
_entity.type
_entity.pdbx_description
1 polymer ?
#
loop_
_entity_poly.entity_id
_entity_poly.type
_entity_poly.pdbx_seq_one_letter_code
_entity_poly.pdbx_strand_id
1 'polypeptide(L)'
;MIQSLPFRSGHSLPDTSATPCGSAALVSLTIGHATHGADGVLGAGYLPDHVWTFDYPQRQIWEEARNWRPTADMHRADLGFPRNMAGKPVSGFPRITIHVDGKALDMLLDTGATAQPTTAGEQASHIPIKNGIGVTSYITASLLERWHHQHPCWRIVDDGDSLLGHARLIEVPQIEIAGLKTGPVWFTERPDANFHDGMSRYMDRRVEGSLGANVYGYWVMTLDYPRATVWFATQ
;
A
#
# COMPACT_ATOMS: atom_id res chain seq x y z
N MET A 1 19.65 -16.81 -9.10
CA MET A 1 18.94 -17.10 -10.37
C MET A 1 17.46 -17.11 -10.03
N ILE A 2 16.69 -16.14 -10.55
CA ILE A 2 15.25 -16.05 -10.31
C ILE A 2 14.59 -17.21 -11.09
N GLN A 3 13.82 -18.06 -10.41
CA GLN A 3 13.00 -19.06 -11.05
C GLN A 3 11.66 -18.43 -11.38
N SER A 4 11.33 -18.31 -12.67
CA SER A 4 10.04 -17.76 -13.09
C SER A 4 8.93 -18.79 -12.90
N LEU A 5 7.96 -18.49 -12.03
CA LEU A 5 6.68 -19.18 -11.99
C LEU A 5 5.72 -18.41 -12.91
N PRO A 6 5.30 -18.97 -14.08
CA PRO A 6 4.35 -18.29 -14.93
C PRO A 6 2.98 -18.24 -14.25
N PHE A 7 2.49 -17.04 -13.96
CA PHE A 7 1.09 -16.84 -13.58
C PHE A 7 0.17 -17.38 -14.69
N ARG A 8 -0.86 -18.14 -14.30
CA ARG A 8 -1.92 -18.60 -15.18
C ARG A 8 -3.26 -18.16 -14.62
N SER A 9 -4.01 -17.40 -15.41
CA SER A 9 -5.39 -17.02 -15.11
C SER A 9 -6.20 -18.22 -14.62
N GLY A 10 -6.95 -18.06 -13.52
CA GLY A 10 -7.81 -19.11 -12.95
C GLY A 10 -7.08 -20.20 -12.16
N HIS A 11 -5.75 -20.12 -12.01
CA HIS A 11 -4.96 -21.00 -11.16
C HIS A 11 -4.37 -20.22 -9.99
N SER A 12 -4.38 -20.79 -8.79
CA SER A 12 -3.67 -20.23 -7.64
C SER A 12 -2.16 -20.25 -7.86
N LEU A 13 -1.43 -19.32 -7.23
CA LEU A 13 -0.01 -19.52 -7.01
C LEU A 13 0.20 -20.77 -6.14
N PRO A 14 1.38 -21.43 -6.22
CA PRO A 14 1.65 -22.63 -5.42
C PRO A 14 1.34 -22.40 -3.94
N ASP A 15 0.70 -23.39 -3.32
CA ASP A 15 0.55 -23.43 -1.87
C ASP A 15 1.95 -23.43 -1.24
N THR A 16 2.17 -22.53 -0.29
CA THR A 16 3.37 -22.59 0.54
C THR A 16 2.95 -23.06 1.92
N SER A 17 3.68 -24.03 2.50
CA SER A 17 3.47 -24.49 3.88
C SER A 17 3.73 -23.38 4.94
N ALA A 18 4.15 -22.20 4.47
CA ALA A 18 4.41 -21.01 5.26
C ALA A 18 3.21 -20.07 5.37
N THR A 19 2.07 -20.32 4.69
CA THR A 19 0.88 -19.47 4.90
C THR A 19 0.06 -19.93 6.10
N PRO A 20 -0.31 -19.03 7.03
CA PRO A 20 -1.23 -19.36 8.11
C PRO A 20 -2.53 -19.97 7.56
N CYS A 21 -2.93 -21.12 8.10
CA CYS A 21 -4.13 -21.88 7.72
C CYS A 21 -4.18 -22.37 6.27
N GLY A 22 -3.06 -22.43 5.54
CA GLY A 22 -3.06 -22.82 4.13
C GLY A 22 -3.77 -21.80 3.24
N SER A 23 -3.72 -20.52 3.63
CA SER A 23 -4.31 -19.43 2.87
C SER A 23 -3.71 -19.41 1.46
N ALA A 24 -4.54 -19.62 0.44
CA ALA A 24 -4.15 -19.53 -0.96
C ALA A 24 -4.00 -18.06 -1.40
N ALA A 25 -3.22 -17.83 -2.45
CA ALA A 25 -3.31 -16.57 -3.21
C ALA A 25 -4.76 -16.38 -3.70
N LEU A 26 -5.47 -15.41 -3.14
CA LEU A 26 -6.87 -15.16 -3.50
C LEU A 26 -6.91 -14.34 -4.78
N VAL A 27 -7.24 -14.99 -5.89
CA VAL A 27 -7.61 -14.28 -7.11
C VAL A 27 -9.03 -13.73 -6.91
N SER A 28 -9.13 -12.50 -6.40
CA SER A 28 -10.41 -11.81 -6.22
C SER A 28 -10.86 -11.20 -7.55
N LEU A 29 -11.99 -11.69 -8.06
CA LEU A 29 -12.62 -11.21 -9.30
C LEU A 29 -13.50 -9.96 -9.10
N THR A 30 -13.47 -9.32 -7.92
CA THR A 30 -14.54 -8.41 -7.47
C THR A 30 -14.10 -7.03 -6.98
N ILE A 31 -12.82 -6.66 -7.07
CA ILE A 31 -12.45 -5.24 -6.88
C ILE A 31 -12.79 -4.49 -8.18
N GLY A 32 -13.93 -3.80 -8.16
CA GLY A 32 -14.52 -3.16 -9.33
C GLY A 32 -15.28 -4.19 -10.18
N HIS A 33 -16.54 -3.89 -10.50
CA HIS A 33 -17.38 -4.81 -11.28
C HIS A 33 -16.70 -5.26 -12.58
N ALA A 34 -16.39 -6.56 -12.66
CA ALA A 34 -16.04 -7.29 -13.87
C ALA A 34 -14.92 -6.66 -14.72
N THR A 35 -13.67 -6.69 -14.25
CA THR A 35 -12.56 -6.80 -15.20
C THR A 35 -12.66 -8.16 -15.86
N HIS A 36 -13.08 -8.18 -17.13
CA HIS A 36 -13.08 -9.37 -17.97
C HIS A 36 -11.64 -9.88 -18.12
N GLY A 37 -11.24 -10.76 -17.21
CA GLY A 37 -9.99 -11.51 -17.26
C GLY A 37 -9.00 -11.18 -16.14
N ALA A 38 -8.95 -12.06 -15.13
CA ALA A 38 -7.69 -12.58 -14.58
C ALA A 38 -6.77 -11.69 -13.73
N ASP A 39 -7.30 -10.82 -12.86
CA ASP A 39 -6.51 -10.15 -11.83
C ASP A 39 -6.80 -10.74 -10.44
N GLY A 40 -5.76 -10.82 -9.58
CA GLY A 40 -5.82 -11.40 -8.25
C GLY A 40 -5.02 -10.61 -7.21
N VAL A 41 -5.27 -10.85 -5.92
CA VAL A 41 -4.64 -10.12 -4.82
C VAL A 41 -3.88 -11.09 -3.92
N LEU A 42 -2.60 -10.81 -3.69
CA LEU A 42 -1.85 -11.46 -2.61
C LEU A 42 -2.12 -10.69 -1.32
N GLY A 43 -3.06 -11.20 -0.54
CA GLY A 43 -3.51 -10.54 0.68
C GLY A 43 -2.60 -10.78 1.89
N ALA A 44 -2.95 -10.12 3.00
CA ALA A 44 -2.30 -10.24 4.30
C ALA A 44 -2.28 -11.66 4.91
N GLY A 45 -2.98 -12.64 4.31
CA GLY A 45 -2.89 -14.06 4.69
C GLY A 45 -1.80 -14.83 3.95
N TYR A 46 -1.28 -14.30 2.83
CA TYR A 46 -0.31 -14.97 1.97
C TYR A 46 1.09 -14.35 2.05
N LEU A 47 1.17 -13.02 2.13
CA LEU A 47 2.44 -12.31 2.18
C LEU A 47 3.30 -12.58 3.43
N PRO A 48 2.73 -12.84 4.64
CA PRO A 48 3.53 -13.13 5.83
C PRO A 48 4.49 -14.33 5.67
N ASP A 49 5.50 -14.38 6.53
CA ASP A 49 6.55 -15.42 6.60
C ASP A 49 7.57 -15.46 5.44
N HIS A 50 7.41 -14.55 4.48
CA HIS A 50 8.23 -14.41 3.28
C HIS A 50 8.90 -13.04 3.17
N VAL A 51 9.88 -12.92 2.28
CA VAL A 51 10.50 -11.65 1.91
C VAL A 51 10.11 -11.36 0.47
N TRP A 52 9.46 -10.23 0.20
CA TRP A 52 8.95 -9.88 -1.12
C TRP A 52 9.62 -8.63 -1.66
N THR A 53 10.17 -8.69 -2.87
CA THR A 53 10.69 -7.51 -3.56
C THR A 53 9.74 -7.10 -4.68
N PHE A 54 9.36 -5.82 -4.67
CA PHE A 54 8.60 -5.12 -5.69
C PHE A 54 9.56 -4.16 -6.40
N ASP A 55 9.95 -4.49 -7.63
CA ASP A 55 10.66 -3.56 -8.51
C ASP A 55 9.62 -2.82 -9.35
N TYR A 56 9.12 -1.71 -8.82
CA TYR A 56 8.13 -0.88 -9.52
C TYR A 56 8.66 -0.33 -10.85
N PRO A 57 9.90 0.21 -10.95
CA PRO A 57 10.46 0.67 -12.21
C PRO A 57 10.47 -0.41 -13.31
N GLN A 58 10.84 -1.65 -12.97
CA GLN A 58 10.89 -2.76 -13.93
C GLN A 58 9.57 -3.57 -14.00
N ARG A 59 8.58 -3.23 -13.17
CA ARG A 59 7.27 -3.89 -13.07
C ARG A 59 7.40 -5.39 -12.76
N GLN A 60 8.27 -5.72 -11.80
CA GLN A 60 8.53 -7.09 -11.37
C GLN A 60 8.22 -7.27 -9.89
N ILE A 61 7.83 -8.49 -9.54
CA ILE A 61 7.66 -8.93 -8.16
C ILE A 61 8.26 -10.33 -8.00
N TRP A 62 8.96 -10.58 -6.91
CA TRP A 62 9.47 -11.91 -6.58
C TRP A 62 9.59 -12.13 -5.07
N GLU A 63 9.62 -13.39 -4.69
CA GLU A 63 9.99 -13.82 -3.34
C GLU A 63 11.52 -13.93 -3.26
N GLU A 64 12.10 -13.30 -2.25
CA GLU A 64 13.51 -13.38 -1.90
C GLU A 64 13.79 -14.60 -1.02
N ALA A 65 15.04 -15.06 -1.02
CA ALA A 65 15.45 -16.12 -0.09
C ALA A 65 15.32 -15.66 1.37
N ARG A 66 15.02 -16.58 2.30
CA ARG A 66 14.90 -16.28 3.75
C ARG A 66 16.15 -15.63 4.37
N ASN A 67 17.31 -15.86 3.77
CA ASN A 67 18.59 -15.29 4.19
C ASN A 67 18.96 -13.99 3.43
N TRP A 68 18.04 -13.42 2.65
CA TRP A 68 18.23 -12.12 2.00
C TRP A 68 18.69 -11.05 3.00
N ARG A 69 19.50 -10.13 2.52
CA ARG A 69 20.06 -9.02 3.28
C ARG A 69 19.99 -7.75 2.45
N PRO A 70 19.67 -6.60 3.07
CA PRO A 70 19.72 -5.31 2.39
C PRO A 70 21.17 -4.95 2.07
N THR A 71 21.35 -4.15 1.03
CA THR A 71 22.62 -3.48 0.75
C THR A 71 22.73 -2.18 1.57
N ALA A 72 23.94 -1.63 1.71
CA ALA A 72 24.20 -0.50 2.60
C ALA A 72 23.54 0.82 2.16
N ASP A 73 23.19 0.92 0.89
CA ASP A 73 22.52 2.03 0.24
C ASP A 73 20.98 1.98 0.37
N MET A 74 20.42 0.89 0.90
CA MET A 74 18.97 0.79 1.09
C MET A 74 18.50 1.59 2.32
N HIS A 75 17.38 2.24 2.16
CA HIS A 75 16.69 2.99 3.19
C HIS A 75 15.71 2.10 3.95
N ARG A 76 15.82 2.07 5.29
CA ARG A 76 15.03 1.20 6.16
C ARG A 76 13.88 1.93 6.81
N ALA A 77 12.71 1.29 6.88
CA ALA A 77 11.66 1.62 7.85
C ALA A 77 11.19 0.38 8.60
N ASP A 78 10.78 0.59 9.85
CA ASP A 78 10.17 -0.45 10.69
C ASP A 78 8.70 -0.66 10.29
N LEU A 79 8.28 -1.92 10.28
CA LEU A 79 6.89 -2.31 10.13
C LEU A 79 6.30 -2.70 11.49
N GLY A 80 5.11 -2.18 11.78
CA GLY A 80 4.32 -2.54 12.95
C GLY A 80 3.35 -3.68 12.66
N PHE A 81 3.26 -4.63 13.59
CA PHE A 81 2.30 -5.73 13.55
C PHE A 81 1.77 -6.02 14.96
N PRO A 82 0.47 -6.30 15.13
CA PRO A 82 -0.05 -6.72 16.42
C PRO A 82 0.55 -8.09 16.76
N ARG A 83 0.91 -8.29 18.03
CA ARG A 83 1.55 -9.51 18.52
C ARG A 83 0.73 -10.17 19.61
N ASN A 84 0.69 -11.50 19.62
CA ASN A 84 0.14 -12.26 20.75
C ASN A 84 1.12 -12.30 21.94
N MET A 85 0.71 -12.95 23.04
CA MET A 85 1.55 -13.10 24.25
C MET A 85 2.88 -13.83 23.99
N ALA A 86 2.97 -14.63 22.93
CA ALA A 86 4.21 -15.31 22.53
C ALA A 86 5.09 -14.44 21.61
N GLY A 87 4.73 -13.17 21.39
CA GLY A 87 5.45 -12.24 20.53
C GLY A 87 5.28 -12.49 19.03
N LYS A 88 4.42 -13.43 18.62
CA LYS A 88 4.19 -13.72 17.20
C LYS A 88 3.20 -12.74 16.59
N PRO A 89 3.43 -12.24 15.36
CA PRO A 89 2.42 -11.47 14.62
C PRO A 89 1.11 -12.25 14.49
N VAL A 90 -0.02 -11.57 14.67
CA VAL A 90 -1.37 -12.17 14.50
C VAL A 90 -2.14 -11.61 13.31
N SER A 91 -1.49 -10.72 12.54
CA SER A 91 -2.03 -10.08 11.35
C SER A 91 -0.89 -9.84 10.37
N GLY A 92 -1.18 -9.94 9.07
CA GLY A 92 -0.24 -9.62 8.00
C GLY A 92 -0.41 -8.22 7.41
N PHE A 93 -1.19 -7.33 8.06
CA PHE A 93 -1.35 -5.94 7.67
C PHE A 93 -0.24 -5.07 8.31
N PRO A 94 0.77 -4.63 7.53
CA PRO A 94 1.89 -3.87 8.07
C PRO A 94 1.54 -2.38 8.31
N ARG A 95 1.79 -1.90 9.53
CA ARG A 95 1.86 -0.46 9.80
C ARG A 95 3.21 0.09 9.35
N ILE A 96 3.23 1.27 8.75
CA ILE A 96 4.43 2.05 8.47
C ILE A 96 4.23 3.49 8.92
N THR A 97 5.30 4.16 9.33
CA THR A 97 5.27 5.58 9.69
C THR A 97 5.84 6.42 8.55
N ILE A 98 5.11 7.47 8.17
CA ILE A 98 5.59 8.54 7.29
C ILE A 98 5.60 9.87 8.03
N HIS A 99 6.25 10.88 7.45
CA HIS A 99 6.14 12.26 7.91
C HIS A 99 5.51 13.14 6.85
N VAL A 100 4.55 13.96 7.26
CA VAL A 100 3.95 15.01 6.44
C VAL A 100 4.10 16.31 7.21
N ASP A 101 4.75 17.30 6.60
CA ASP A 101 5.09 18.57 7.28
C ASP A 101 5.79 18.34 8.64
N GLY A 102 6.73 17.39 8.68
CA GLY A 102 7.48 17.02 9.88
C GLY A 102 6.69 16.25 10.96
N LYS A 103 5.39 16.01 10.77
CA LYS A 103 4.55 15.25 11.71
C LYS A 103 4.49 13.78 11.31
N ALA A 104 4.81 12.90 12.26
CA ALA A 104 4.70 11.46 12.08
C ALA A 104 3.22 11.03 11.96
N LEU A 105 2.94 10.16 10.99
CA LEU A 105 1.64 9.55 10.74
C LEU A 105 1.81 8.06 10.56
N ASP A 106 0.99 7.29 11.27
CA ASP A 106 0.92 5.85 11.13
C ASP A 106 -0.08 5.49 10.02
N MET A 107 0.37 4.70 9.06
CA MET A 107 -0.35 4.33 7.84
C MET A 107 -0.30 2.82 7.63
N LEU A 108 -1.28 2.26 6.93
CA LEU A 108 -1.17 0.92 6.35
C LEU A 108 -0.26 0.97 5.11
N LEU A 109 0.73 0.09 5.01
CA LEU A 109 1.41 -0.17 3.74
C LEU A 109 0.52 -1.09 2.90
N ASP A 110 -0.03 -0.56 1.81
CA ASP A 110 -1.10 -1.17 1.03
C ASP A 110 -0.81 -1.10 -0.47
N THR A 111 0.00 -2.04 -0.97
CA THR A 111 0.34 -2.12 -2.40
C THR A 111 -0.88 -2.31 -3.31
N GLY A 112 -2.04 -2.67 -2.76
CA GLY A 112 -3.29 -2.87 -3.49
C GLY A 112 -4.24 -1.66 -3.47
N ALA A 113 -3.88 -0.55 -2.82
CA ALA A 113 -4.74 0.63 -2.78
C ALA A 113 -5.01 1.18 -4.19
N THR A 114 -6.31 1.25 -4.53
CA THR A 114 -6.79 1.40 -5.90
C THR A 114 -7.81 2.54 -5.99
N ALA A 115 -7.87 3.24 -7.11
CA ALA A 115 -8.87 4.25 -7.39
C ALA A 115 -9.60 3.95 -8.69
N GLN A 116 -10.79 4.52 -8.83
CA GLN A 116 -11.49 4.74 -10.08
C GLN A 116 -11.62 6.26 -10.24
N PRO A 117 -10.54 6.94 -10.72
CA PRO A 117 -10.52 8.39 -10.79
C PRO A 117 -11.65 8.90 -11.69
N THR A 118 -12.27 9.99 -11.28
CA THR A 118 -13.16 10.75 -12.17
C THR A 118 -12.32 11.52 -13.20
N THR A 119 -12.97 12.14 -14.19
CA THR A 119 -12.28 13.06 -15.12
C THR A 119 -11.49 14.16 -14.39
N ALA A 120 -12.04 14.72 -13.31
CA ALA A 120 -11.37 15.77 -12.54
C ALA A 120 -10.18 15.21 -11.74
N GLY A 121 -10.32 14.01 -11.17
CA GLY A 121 -9.24 13.34 -10.46
C GLY A 121 -8.08 12.93 -11.36
N GLU A 122 -8.38 12.40 -12.56
CA GLU A 122 -7.38 12.07 -13.58
C GLU A 122 -6.62 13.32 -14.04
N GLN A 123 -7.34 14.40 -14.39
CA GLN A 123 -6.74 15.67 -14.82
C GLN A 123 -5.86 16.33 -13.75
N ALA A 124 -6.19 16.14 -12.47
CA ALA A 124 -5.40 16.71 -11.39
C ALA A 124 -4.17 15.85 -11.06
N SER A 125 -4.38 14.54 -10.87
CA SER A 125 -3.37 13.65 -10.31
C SER A 125 -2.39 13.10 -11.34
N HIS A 126 -2.80 12.99 -12.61
CA HIS A 126 -2.02 12.35 -13.67
C HIS A 126 -1.53 10.92 -13.33
N ILE A 127 -2.19 10.26 -12.38
CA ILE A 127 -1.85 8.90 -11.98
C ILE A 127 -2.15 7.96 -13.17
N PRO A 128 -1.26 7.00 -13.49
CA PRO A 128 -1.52 6.03 -14.54
C PRO A 128 -2.80 5.23 -14.29
N ILE A 129 -3.66 5.18 -15.30
CA ILE A 129 -4.92 4.43 -15.28
C ILE A 129 -4.84 3.30 -16.32
N LYS A 130 -5.34 2.13 -15.95
CA LYS A 130 -5.54 0.99 -16.85
C LYS A 130 -6.96 0.46 -16.66
N ASN A 131 -7.72 0.36 -17.75
CA ASN A 131 -9.11 -0.11 -17.73
C ASN A 131 -10.00 0.69 -16.74
N GLY A 132 -9.78 2.01 -16.62
CA GLY A 132 -10.52 2.88 -15.70
C GLY A 132 -10.09 2.79 -14.23
N ILE A 133 -9.08 1.97 -13.92
CA ILE A 133 -8.55 1.76 -12.58
C ILE A 133 -7.15 2.34 -12.46
N GLY A 134 -6.91 3.13 -11.42
CA GLY A 134 -5.61 3.71 -11.08
C GLY A 134 -5.14 3.26 -9.70
N VAL A 135 -3.95 3.70 -9.30
CA VAL A 135 -3.42 3.51 -7.95
C VAL A 135 -3.77 4.70 -7.06
N THR A 136 -3.80 4.52 -5.75
CA THR A 136 -4.01 5.65 -4.84
C THR A 136 -3.38 5.40 -3.47
N SER A 137 -3.42 6.42 -2.62
CA SER A 137 -3.25 6.33 -1.18
C SER A 137 -4.50 6.90 -0.53
N TYR A 138 -4.89 6.40 0.64
CA TYR A 138 -6.08 6.88 1.34
C TYR A 138 -5.72 7.64 2.60
N ILE A 139 -6.57 8.60 2.98
CA ILE A 139 -6.55 9.26 4.29
C ILE A 139 -7.96 9.43 4.83
N THR A 140 -8.06 9.60 6.15
CA THR A 140 -9.32 9.91 6.82
C THR A 140 -9.83 11.31 6.50
N ALA A 141 -11.15 11.47 6.44
CA ALA A 141 -11.80 12.76 6.23
C ALA A 141 -11.33 13.81 7.24
N SER A 142 -11.25 13.45 8.53
CA SER A 142 -10.76 14.39 9.54
C SER A 142 -9.29 14.79 9.35
N LEU A 143 -8.44 13.92 8.80
CA LEU A 143 -7.07 14.28 8.47
C LEU A 143 -7.00 15.22 7.25
N LEU A 144 -7.81 14.97 6.21
CA LEU A 144 -7.94 15.86 5.06
C LEU A 144 -8.28 17.27 5.53
N GLU A 145 -9.33 17.41 6.33
CA GLU A 145 -9.79 18.70 6.85
C GLU A 145 -8.70 19.41 7.67
N ARG A 146 -8.02 18.67 8.56
CA ARG A 146 -6.92 19.22 9.35
C ARG A 146 -5.78 19.72 8.46
N TRP A 147 -5.40 18.96 7.44
CA TRP A 147 -4.36 19.35 6.51
C TRP A 147 -4.75 20.57 5.70
N HIS A 148 -5.95 20.60 5.11
CA HIS A 148 -6.39 21.73 4.32
C HIS A 148 -6.58 23.00 5.15
N HIS A 149 -7.04 22.88 6.40
CA HIS A 149 -7.10 24.01 7.32
C HIS A 149 -5.70 24.56 7.67
N GLN A 150 -4.72 23.68 7.87
CA GLN A 150 -3.33 24.08 8.17
C GLN A 150 -2.58 24.58 6.92
N HIS A 151 -2.96 24.07 5.75
CA HIS A 151 -2.36 24.40 4.46
C HIS A 151 -3.45 24.72 3.43
N PRO A 152 -4.09 25.91 3.49
CA PRO A 152 -5.18 26.27 2.58
C PRO A 152 -4.77 26.32 1.10
N CYS A 153 -3.46 26.37 0.82
CA CYS A 153 -2.91 26.32 -0.53
C CYS A 153 -2.81 24.90 -1.11
N TRP A 154 -2.94 23.84 -0.29
CA TRP A 154 -2.94 22.48 -0.79
C TRP A 154 -4.21 22.23 -1.58
N ARG A 155 -4.03 21.72 -2.80
CA ARG A 155 -5.11 21.56 -3.76
C ARG A 155 -6.05 20.45 -3.32
N ILE A 156 -7.34 20.74 -3.40
CA ILE A 156 -8.42 19.76 -3.28
C ILE A 156 -9.07 19.57 -4.64
N VAL A 157 -9.47 18.33 -4.93
CA VAL A 157 -10.41 18.00 -6.01
C VAL A 157 -11.64 17.42 -5.35
N ASP A 158 -12.78 18.11 -5.44
CA ASP A 158 -13.99 17.73 -4.68
C ASP A 158 -14.60 16.40 -5.15
N ASP A 159 -14.49 16.11 -6.44
CA ASP A 159 -15.01 14.89 -7.06
C ASP A 159 -13.88 14.20 -7.82
N GLY A 160 -12.95 13.54 -7.12
CA GLY A 160 -11.74 13.01 -7.74
C GLY A 160 -11.65 11.48 -7.80
N ASP A 161 -12.40 10.74 -6.99
CA ASP A 161 -12.51 9.28 -7.07
C ASP A 161 -13.97 8.84 -6.98
N SER A 162 -14.30 7.73 -7.65
CA SER A 162 -15.67 7.19 -7.72
C SER A 162 -15.79 5.73 -7.30
N LEU A 163 -14.67 5.08 -6.93
CA LEU A 163 -14.60 3.63 -6.71
C LEU A 163 -15.59 3.14 -5.65
N LEU A 164 -15.75 3.91 -4.57
CA LEU A 164 -16.64 3.59 -3.44
C LEU A 164 -17.67 4.71 -3.23
N GLY A 165 -18.11 5.34 -4.33
CA GLY A 165 -18.82 6.61 -4.31
C GLY A 165 -17.87 7.79 -4.48
N HIS A 166 -18.45 8.98 -4.58
CA HIS A 166 -17.72 10.22 -4.77
C HIS A 166 -16.83 10.53 -3.57
N ALA A 167 -15.54 10.75 -3.83
CA ALA A 167 -14.57 11.09 -2.82
C ALA A 167 -13.65 12.22 -3.29
N ARG A 168 -13.25 13.06 -2.33
CA ARG A 168 -12.29 14.14 -2.55
C ARG A 168 -10.88 13.60 -2.68
N LEU A 169 -10.04 14.35 -3.39
CA LEU A 169 -8.59 14.17 -3.37
C LEU A 169 -7.93 15.39 -2.74
N ILE A 170 -6.83 15.18 -2.02
CA ILE A 170 -5.93 16.25 -1.57
C ILE A 170 -4.52 16.00 -2.09
N GLU A 171 -3.90 17.05 -2.62
CA GLU A 171 -2.49 17.04 -3.03
C GLU A 171 -1.61 17.38 -1.85
N VAL A 172 -0.82 16.40 -1.38
CA VAL A 172 0.22 16.62 -0.38
C VAL A 172 1.54 16.81 -1.14
N PRO A 173 2.17 17.99 -1.12
CA PRO A 173 3.33 18.28 -1.98
C PRO A 173 4.52 17.36 -1.77
N GLN A 174 4.71 16.89 -0.53
CA GLN A 174 5.82 16.01 -0.18
C GLN A 174 5.49 15.22 1.09
N ILE A 175 5.89 13.96 1.09
CA ILE A 175 5.96 13.12 2.29
C ILE A 175 7.40 12.62 2.48
N GLU A 176 7.71 12.15 3.67
CA GLU A 176 8.96 11.45 3.97
C GLU A 176 8.69 10.05 4.51
N ILE A 177 9.40 9.05 3.97
CA ILE A 177 9.31 7.64 4.35
C ILE A 177 10.72 7.04 4.35
N ALA A 178 11.13 6.38 5.45
CA ALA A 178 12.50 5.84 5.58
C ALA A 178 13.63 6.88 5.31
N GLY A 179 13.39 8.16 5.58
CA GLY A 179 14.32 9.26 5.25
C GLY A 179 14.33 9.68 3.77
N LEU A 180 13.53 9.03 2.92
CA LEU A 180 13.35 9.39 1.51
C LEU A 180 12.17 10.35 1.37
N LYS A 181 12.36 11.41 0.58
CA LYS A 181 11.30 12.37 0.23
C LYS A 181 10.69 12.00 -1.12
N THR A 182 9.36 12.04 -1.19
CA THR A 182 8.62 11.83 -2.45
C THR A 182 7.38 12.71 -2.51
N GLY A 183 6.94 13.06 -3.71
CA GLY A 183 5.74 13.85 -3.94
C GLY A 183 5.72 14.54 -5.32
N PRO A 184 4.60 15.17 -5.69
CA PRO A 184 3.37 15.26 -4.91
C PRO A 184 2.66 13.90 -4.77
N VAL A 185 2.03 13.67 -3.61
CA VAL A 185 1.20 12.48 -3.37
C VAL A 185 -0.25 12.91 -3.27
N TRP A 186 -1.09 12.32 -4.12
CA TRP A 186 -2.52 12.50 -4.06
C TRP A 186 -3.13 11.46 -3.14
N PHE A 187 -3.87 11.92 -2.14
CA PHE A 187 -4.61 11.06 -1.23
C PHE A 187 -6.10 11.15 -1.49
N THR A 188 -6.76 10.01 -1.59
CA THR A 188 -8.21 9.89 -1.68
C THR A 188 -8.83 9.82 -0.29
N GLU A 189 -9.87 10.61 -0.07
CA GLU A 189 -10.62 10.62 1.17
C GLU A 189 -11.39 9.31 1.40
N ARG A 190 -11.41 8.88 2.67
CA ARG A 190 -12.33 7.85 3.19
C ARG A 190 -12.89 8.30 4.55
N PRO A 191 -14.10 7.83 4.92
CA PRO A 191 -14.63 8.04 6.27
C PRO A 191 -13.66 7.55 7.35
N ASP A 192 -13.53 8.30 8.43
CA ASP A 192 -12.66 7.98 9.58
C ASP A 192 -12.82 6.54 10.08
N ALA A 193 -14.07 6.06 10.17
CA ALA A 193 -14.40 4.71 10.63
C ALA A 193 -13.75 3.60 9.79
N ASN A 194 -13.45 3.83 8.51
CA ASN A 194 -12.78 2.83 7.67
C ASN A 194 -11.38 2.48 8.21
N PHE A 195 -10.68 3.46 8.78
CA PHE A 195 -9.33 3.28 9.31
C PHE A 195 -9.31 3.19 10.82
N HIS A 196 -9.98 4.09 11.53
CA HIS A 196 -9.94 4.15 13.00
C HIS A 196 -10.62 2.96 13.65
N ASP A 197 -11.80 2.57 13.16
CA ASP A 197 -12.56 1.42 13.69
C ASP A 197 -12.35 0.17 12.86
N GLY A 198 -12.21 0.32 11.54
CA GLY A 198 -12.01 -0.75 10.56
C GLY A 198 -10.58 -1.27 10.63
N MET A 199 -9.68 -0.70 9.84
CA MET A 199 -8.34 -1.25 9.63
C MET A 199 -7.49 -1.35 10.90
N SER A 200 -7.55 -0.34 11.79
CA SER A 200 -6.72 -0.27 12.99
C SER A 200 -6.89 -1.46 13.93
N ARG A 201 -8.02 -2.19 13.88
CA ARG A 201 -8.24 -3.40 14.69
C ARG A 201 -7.29 -4.55 14.33
N TYR A 202 -6.73 -4.53 13.13
CA TYR A 202 -5.80 -5.55 12.61
C TYR A 202 -4.35 -5.11 12.72
N MET A 203 -4.06 -3.99 13.38
CA MET A 203 -2.75 -3.35 13.41
C MET A 203 -2.27 -3.18 14.87
N ASP A 204 -0.99 -2.87 15.07
CA ASP A 204 -0.43 -2.62 16.41
C ASP A 204 -0.76 -1.23 16.97
N ARG A 205 -1.16 -0.30 16.10
CA ARG A 205 -1.59 1.07 16.46
C ARG A 205 -2.66 1.56 15.49
N ARG A 206 -3.33 2.64 15.90
CA ARG A 206 -4.25 3.38 15.04
C ARG A 206 -3.52 3.91 13.81
N VAL A 207 -4.15 3.79 12.65
CA VAL A 207 -3.67 4.38 11.40
C VAL A 207 -4.63 5.44 10.87
N GLU A 208 -4.10 6.40 10.12
CA GLU A 208 -4.86 7.51 9.53
C GLU A 208 -5.20 7.30 8.05
N GLY A 209 -4.83 6.15 7.49
CA GLY A 209 -5.01 5.87 6.08
C GLY A 209 -4.18 4.69 5.59
N SER A 210 -4.01 4.60 4.28
CA SER A 210 -3.10 3.65 3.64
C SER A 210 -2.27 4.30 2.54
N LEU A 211 -1.11 3.72 2.28
CA LEU A 211 -0.15 4.18 1.28
C LEU A 211 -0.04 3.11 0.20
N GLY A 212 -0.38 3.50 -1.03
CA GLY A 212 -0.31 2.62 -2.20
C GLY A 212 0.80 2.93 -3.16
N ALA A 213 0.70 2.34 -4.35
CA ALA A 213 1.77 2.37 -5.35
C ALA A 213 2.05 3.78 -5.92
N ASN A 214 1.17 4.77 -5.71
CA ASN A 214 1.47 6.17 -6.03
C ASN A 214 2.55 6.79 -5.11
N VAL A 215 2.88 6.12 -4.00
CA VAL A 215 4.01 6.48 -3.13
C VAL A 215 5.25 5.67 -3.49
N TYR A 216 5.10 4.35 -3.67
CA TYR A 216 6.23 3.43 -3.82
C TYR A 216 6.75 3.30 -5.25
N GLY A 217 6.01 3.79 -6.25
CA GLY A 217 6.26 3.57 -7.67
C GLY A 217 7.62 4.04 -8.21
N TYR A 218 8.39 4.75 -7.39
CA TYR A 218 9.71 5.30 -7.72
C TYR A 218 10.88 4.42 -7.27
N TRP A 219 10.64 3.38 -6.48
CA TRP A 219 11.68 2.60 -5.81
C TRP A 219 11.57 1.11 -6.06
N VAL A 220 12.67 0.41 -5.83
CA VAL A 220 12.63 -1.03 -5.52
C VAL A 220 12.34 -1.15 -4.03
N MET A 221 11.23 -1.79 -3.69
CA MET A 221 10.77 -1.97 -2.31
C MET A 221 10.84 -3.45 -1.90
N THR A 222 11.58 -3.77 -0.84
CA THR A 222 11.64 -5.12 -0.28
C THR A 222 10.95 -5.16 1.09
N LEU A 223 9.86 -5.92 1.18
CA LEU A 223 9.13 -6.22 2.41
C LEU A 223 9.72 -7.48 3.07
N ASP A 224 10.43 -7.33 4.18
CA ASP A 224 10.94 -8.43 5.00
C ASP A 224 10.00 -8.65 6.20
N TYR A 225 8.93 -9.43 5.98
CA TYR A 225 7.95 -9.75 7.02
C TYR A 225 8.58 -10.45 8.24
N PRO A 226 9.46 -11.47 8.10
CA PRO A 226 10.10 -12.12 9.24
C PRO A 226 10.85 -11.16 10.15
N ARG A 227 11.45 -10.10 9.61
CA ARG A 227 12.18 -9.07 10.37
C ARG A 227 11.36 -7.82 10.68
N ALA A 228 10.11 -7.76 10.24
CA ALA A 228 9.22 -6.61 10.36
C ALA A 228 9.86 -5.30 9.86
N THR A 229 10.44 -5.34 8.66
CA THR A 229 11.09 -4.19 8.04
C THR A 229 10.72 -4.06 6.58
N VAL A 230 10.69 -2.83 6.09
CA VAL A 230 10.72 -2.53 4.66
C VAL A 230 12.02 -1.83 4.30
N TRP A 231 12.51 -2.11 3.11
CA TRP A 231 13.71 -1.52 2.54
C TRP A 231 13.40 -0.89 1.19
N PHE A 232 13.95 0.28 0.93
CA PHE A 232 13.80 1.00 -0.32
C PHE A 232 15.16 1.25 -0.94
N ALA A 233 15.32 0.95 -2.23
CA ALA A 233 16.47 1.33 -3.03
C ALA A 233 16.06 2.34 -4.09
N THR A 234 16.84 3.41 -4.23
CA THR A 234 16.82 4.27 -5.40
C THR A 234 17.63 3.59 -6.51
N GLN A 235 17.20 3.72 -7.76
CA GLN A 235 18.06 3.34 -8.89
C GLN A 235 19.22 4.33 -9.05
#